data_AF-A0A3D5LE37-F1
#
_entry.id   AF-A0A3D5LE37-F1
#
_cell.length_a   1.000
_cell.length_b   1.000
_cell.length_c   1.000
_cell.angle_alpha   90.00
_cell.angle_beta   90.00
_cell.angle_gamma   90.00
#
_symmetry.space_group_name_H-M   'P 1'
#
loop_
_entity.id
_entity.type
_entity.pdbx_description
1 polymer ?
#
loop_
_entity_poly.entity_id
_entity_poly.type
_entity_poly.pdbx_seq_one_letter_code
_entity_poly.pdbx_strand_id
1 'polypeptide(L)'
;MNLFKGLEKFGLKTEGTENLFEEEKRTNASTEQGEAKEEIPSEESFLLEKSVRCTVCDKVFKTKMIKNGRVKRLEPDFDLRPRFMYIDTLKYDVASCPNCGYTAMNRYFEHLSSVQIKLIKEKICANFKPTGEEPAVYDYDTAINRYKLALFNTLVKKGKASEKAYTCLKISWLYRGKLEGMDEKDASLEQERRECLEQQEAFYNQAYEGFLKAVSTEMFPMCGMDQTTVDYLLAVMSKHFKRYDTASKCISRILSTSSASKKMKDRAFDLKEEIIREIKDSKA
;
A
#
# COMPACT_ATOMS: atom_id res chain seq x y z
N MET A 1 -39.81 4.96 28.47
CA MET A 1 -40.52 4.55 27.23
C MET A 1 -39.83 3.29 26.73
N ASN A 2 -40.52 2.15 26.70
CA ASN A 2 -39.91 0.89 26.28
C ASN A 2 -39.70 0.93 24.75
N LEU A 3 -38.43 1.12 24.33
CA LEU A 3 -38.05 1.30 22.93
C LEU A 3 -38.38 0.08 22.04
N PHE A 4 -38.62 -1.08 22.64
CA PHE A 4 -38.67 -2.36 21.95
C PHE A 4 -40.04 -3.06 22.03
N LYS A 5 -41.08 -2.33 22.42
CA LYS A 5 -42.47 -2.83 22.48
C LYS A 5 -42.92 -3.33 21.10
N GLY A 6 -43.36 -4.60 21.01
CA GLY A 6 -43.87 -5.22 19.77
C GLY A 6 -42.90 -6.20 19.07
N LEU A 7 -41.74 -6.47 19.65
CA LEU A 7 -40.81 -7.51 19.19
C LEU A 7 -41.18 -8.92 19.70
N GLU A 8 -42.11 -9.04 20.66
CA GLU A 8 -42.55 -10.34 21.20
C GLU A 8 -43.20 -11.23 20.12
N LYS A 9 -43.76 -10.63 19.07
CA LYS A 9 -44.32 -11.35 17.90
C LYS A 9 -43.30 -12.17 17.11
N PHE A 10 -42.01 -11.97 17.36
CA PHE A 10 -40.91 -12.74 16.77
C PHE A 10 -40.24 -13.70 17.75
N GLY A 11 -40.82 -13.91 18.95
CA GLY A 11 -40.30 -14.86 19.95
C GLY A 11 -39.09 -14.37 20.75
N LEU A 12 -38.80 -13.06 20.70
CA LEU A 12 -37.70 -12.46 21.45
C LEU A 12 -38.19 -11.92 22.80
N LYS A 13 -37.52 -12.31 23.89
CA LYS A 13 -37.78 -11.78 25.24
C LYS A 13 -36.92 -10.52 25.44
N THR A 14 -37.56 -9.38 25.70
CA THR A 14 -36.91 -8.06 25.85
C THR A 14 -36.93 -7.58 27.30
N GLU A 15 -36.62 -8.47 28.25
CA GLU A 15 -36.45 -8.10 29.66
C GLU A 15 -34.98 -7.76 29.90
N GLY A 16 -34.70 -6.54 30.41
CA GLY A 16 -33.37 -6.13 30.88
C GLY A 16 -32.57 -5.17 29.98
N THR A 17 -33.10 -4.69 28.86
CA THR A 17 -32.37 -3.78 27.93
C THR A 17 -32.85 -2.33 28.02
N GLU A 18 -32.89 -1.76 29.22
CA GLU A 18 -33.36 -0.37 29.42
C GLU A 18 -32.24 0.68 29.43
N ASN A 19 -30.96 0.28 29.39
CA ASN A 19 -29.82 1.19 29.29
C ASN A 19 -28.93 0.86 28.07
N LEU A 20 -29.10 1.60 26.98
CA LEU A 20 -28.31 1.42 25.75
C LEU A 20 -26.89 1.99 25.81
N PHE A 21 -26.52 2.70 26.89
CA PHE A 21 -25.23 3.38 27.04
C PHE A 21 -24.77 3.45 28.51
N GLU A 22 -24.72 2.33 29.22
CA GLU A 22 -24.01 2.29 30.51
C GLU A 22 -22.49 2.28 30.28
N GLU A 23 -21.82 3.32 30.77
CA GLU A 23 -20.36 3.39 30.87
C GLU A 23 -19.85 2.32 31.85
N GLU A 24 -19.15 1.31 31.36
CA GLU A 24 -18.49 0.32 32.20
C GLU A 24 -17.38 0.98 33.03
N LYS A 25 -17.67 1.22 34.31
CA LYS A 25 -16.67 1.51 35.35
C LYS A 25 -15.71 0.33 35.46
N ARG A 26 -14.46 0.54 35.04
CA ARG A 26 -13.35 -0.39 35.29
C ARG A 26 -13.06 -0.47 36.79
N THR A 27 -13.26 -1.64 37.36
CA THR A 27 -12.74 -2.01 38.68
C THR A 27 -11.26 -2.35 38.56
N ASN A 28 -10.43 -1.67 39.36
CA ASN A 28 -9.02 -1.97 39.52
C ASN A 28 -8.87 -3.32 40.23
N ALA A 29 -8.57 -4.38 39.48
CA ALA A 29 -7.98 -5.60 40.02
C ALA A 29 -6.50 -5.60 39.63
N SER A 30 -5.65 -5.26 40.60
CA SER A 30 -4.21 -5.51 40.55
C SER A 30 -3.98 -7.01 40.35
N THR A 31 -3.63 -7.38 39.12
CA THR A 31 -3.14 -8.72 38.81
C THR A 31 -1.68 -8.54 38.45
N GLU A 32 -0.82 -9.17 39.24
CA GLU A 32 0.62 -9.25 39.05
C GLU A 32 0.90 -9.69 37.60
N GLN A 33 1.51 -8.79 36.82
CA GLN A 33 1.91 -9.07 35.45
C GLN A 33 3.11 -10.00 35.46
N GLY A 34 2.85 -11.30 35.39
CA GLY A 34 3.76 -12.22 34.73
C GLY A 34 3.84 -11.82 33.25
N GLU A 35 5.05 -11.61 32.75
CA GLU A 35 5.32 -11.34 31.33
C GLU A 35 4.81 -12.52 30.48
N ALA A 36 3.58 -12.40 29.97
CA ALA A 36 3.12 -13.25 28.89
C ALA A 36 3.89 -12.81 27.63
N LYS A 37 4.83 -13.65 27.17
CA LYS A 37 5.43 -13.51 25.84
C LYS A 37 4.28 -13.53 24.81
N GLU A 38 3.98 -12.38 24.21
CA GLU A 38 3.10 -12.33 23.04
C GLU A 38 3.72 -13.23 21.95
N GLU A 39 3.05 -14.34 21.64
CA GLU A 39 3.43 -15.16 20.48
C GLU A 39 3.17 -14.35 19.22
N ILE A 40 4.24 -14.09 18.45
CA ILE A 40 4.16 -13.41 17.16
C ILE A 40 3.35 -14.33 16.22
N PRO A 41 2.17 -13.91 15.71
CA PRO A 41 1.38 -14.74 14.82
C PRO A 41 2.11 -14.99 13.51
N SER A 42 1.92 -16.18 12.93
CA SER A 42 2.47 -16.48 11.60
C SER A 42 1.86 -15.57 10.54
N GLU A 43 2.63 -15.24 9.51
CA GLU A 43 2.16 -14.38 8.41
C GLU A 43 0.92 -14.96 7.69
N GLU A 44 0.90 -16.28 7.49
CA GLU A 44 -0.23 -17.00 6.89
C GLU A 44 -1.56 -16.79 7.64
N SER A 45 -1.51 -16.56 8.96
CA SER A 45 -2.71 -16.34 9.77
C SER A 45 -3.49 -15.07 9.37
N PHE A 46 -2.82 -14.12 8.72
CA PHE A 46 -3.38 -12.88 8.18
C PHE A 46 -3.88 -13.01 6.74
N LEU A 47 -3.70 -14.16 6.09
CA LEU A 47 -4.04 -14.38 4.68
C LEU A 47 -5.31 -15.22 4.53
N LEU A 48 -6.03 -14.98 3.43
CA LEU A 48 -7.12 -15.81 2.95
C LEU A 48 -6.91 -16.13 1.47
N GLU A 49 -7.50 -17.23 1.00
CA GLU A 49 -7.59 -17.51 -0.44
C GLU A 49 -8.81 -16.81 -1.02
N LYS A 50 -8.59 -16.02 -2.07
CA LYS A 50 -9.65 -15.40 -2.86
C LYS A 50 -9.68 -16.04 -4.24
N SER A 51 -10.84 -16.54 -4.64
CA SER A 51 -11.10 -16.93 -6.03
C SER A 51 -11.33 -15.68 -6.88
N VAL A 52 -10.59 -15.55 -7.97
CA VAL A 52 -10.65 -14.42 -8.91
C VAL A 52 -10.91 -14.96 -10.31
N ARG A 53 -11.90 -14.40 -11.01
CA ARG A 53 -12.11 -14.65 -12.44
C ARG A 53 -11.26 -13.68 -13.24
N CYS A 54 -10.39 -14.20 -14.11
CA CYS A 54 -9.54 -13.36 -14.95
C CYS A 54 -10.37 -12.67 -16.05
N THR A 55 -10.30 -11.35 -16.16
CA THR A 55 -11.02 -10.56 -17.18
C THR A 55 -10.49 -10.71 -18.60
N VAL A 56 -9.32 -11.33 -18.76
CA VAL A 56 -8.65 -11.53 -20.06
C VAL A 56 -8.94 -12.92 -20.62
N CYS A 57 -8.89 -13.96 -19.78
CA CYS A 57 -9.03 -15.36 -20.21
C CYS A 57 -10.21 -16.11 -19.58
N ASP A 58 -11.01 -15.45 -18.75
CA ASP A 58 -12.21 -15.96 -18.07
C ASP A 58 -12.02 -17.16 -17.11
N LYS A 59 -10.81 -17.69 -17.02
CA LYS A 59 -10.44 -18.74 -16.06
C LYS A 59 -10.45 -18.20 -14.63
N VAL A 60 -10.91 -19.03 -13.72
CA VAL A 60 -10.90 -18.77 -12.28
C VAL A 60 -9.59 -19.30 -11.70
N PHE A 61 -8.94 -18.50 -10.87
CA PHE A 61 -7.74 -18.90 -10.14
C PHE A 61 -7.82 -18.39 -8.70
N LYS A 62 -7.00 -18.96 -7.82
CA LYS A 62 -6.90 -18.53 -6.42
C LYS A 62 -5.70 -17.60 -6.25
N THR A 63 -5.84 -16.58 -5.42
CA THR A 63 -4.74 -15.70 -4.99
C THR A 63 -4.81 -15.49 -3.48
N LYS A 64 -3.67 -15.25 -2.85
CA LYS A 64 -3.62 -14.84 -1.44
C LYS A 64 -4.04 -13.38 -1.30
N MET A 65 -4.85 -13.08 -0.28
CA MET A 65 -5.35 -11.74 0.04
C MET A 65 -5.29 -11.51 1.55
N ILE A 66 -5.09 -10.26 1.95
CA ILE A 66 -5.10 -9.85 3.36
C ILE A 66 -6.51 -9.98 3.97
N LYS A 67 -6.59 -10.58 5.16
CA LYS A 67 -7.75 -10.50 6.07
C LYS A 67 -7.75 -9.14 6.74
N ASN A 68 -8.39 -8.14 6.12
CA ASN A 68 -8.40 -6.75 6.63
C ASN A 68 -8.85 -6.63 8.10
N GLY A 69 -9.73 -7.50 8.59
CA GLY A 69 -10.18 -7.50 9.99
C GLY A 69 -9.15 -8.01 11.02
N ARG A 70 -8.02 -8.59 10.59
CA ARG A 70 -6.96 -9.10 11.48
C ARG A 70 -5.71 -8.23 11.52
N VAL A 71 -5.53 -7.32 10.57
CA VAL A 71 -4.32 -6.50 10.51
C VAL A 71 -4.46 -5.26 11.40
N LYS A 72 -3.44 -5.01 12.22
CA LYS A 72 -3.34 -3.80 13.03
C LYS A 72 -2.45 -2.78 12.31
N ARG A 73 -3.03 -1.65 11.91
CA ARG A 73 -2.30 -0.56 11.24
C ARG A 73 -1.35 0.13 12.22
N LEU A 74 -0.13 0.40 11.77
CA LEU A 74 0.87 1.22 12.46
C LEU A 74 0.98 2.59 11.77
N GLU A 75 1.73 3.51 12.36
CA GLU A 75 2.01 4.79 11.71
C GLU A 75 2.76 4.53 10.39
N PRO A 76 2.31 5.10 9.26
CA PRO A 76 3.00 4.92 7.99
C PRO A 76 4.35 5.64 8.00
N ASP A 77 5.26 5.19 7.13
CA ASP A 77 6.56 5.84 6.96
C ASP A 77 6.39 7.29 6.47
N PHE A 78 7.50 8.03 6.47
CA PHE A 78 7.57 9.44 6.09
C PHE A 78 6.98 9.70 4.68
N ASP A 79 7.15 8.76 3.75
CA ASP A 79 6.63 8.81 2.38
C ASP A 79 5.28 8.08 2.22
N LEU A 80 4.53 7.89 3.31
CA LEU A 80 3.21 7.27 3.34
C LEU A 80 3.19 5.76 3.07
N ARG A 81 4.34 5.06 3.08
CA ARG A 81 4.36 3.59 3.02
C ARG A 81 3.49 3.02 4.16
N PRO A 82 2.49 2.18 3.85
CA PRO A 82 1.63 1.64 4.89
C PRO A 82 2.39 0.61 5.74
N ARG A 83 2.31 0.75 7.06
CA ARG A 83 2.88 -0.20 8.03
C ARG A 83 1.78 -0.92 8.78
N PHE A 84 1.97 -2.22 8.99
CA PHE A 84 1.09 -3.06 9.78
C PHE A 84 1.91 -3.94 10.72
N MET A 85 1.31 -4.28 11.86
CA MET A 85 1.92 -5.18 12.82
C MET A 85 1.96 -6.60 12.22
N TYR A 86 3.11 -7.26 12.30
CA TYR A 86 3.36 -8.66 11.93
C TYR A 86 3.25 -9.04 10.45
N ILE A 87 2.85 -8.14 9.53
CA ILE A 87 2.75 -8.44 8.11
C ILE A 87 3.01 -7.22 7.22
N ASP A 88 3.79 -7.37 6.15
CA ASP A 88 3.84 -6.38 5.07
C ASP A 88 2.74 -6.65 4.04
N THR A 89 1.65 -5.89 4.15
CA THR A 89 0.49 -6.00 3.25
C THR A 89 0.81 -5.71 1.79
N LEU A 90 1.91 -4.99 1.49
CA LEU A 90 2.29 -4.65 0.12
C LEU A 90 2.58 -5.91 -0.70
N LYS A 91 3.05 -6.99 -0.06
CA LYS A 91 3.33 -8.26 -0.73
C LYS A 91 2.11 -8.86 -1.42
N TYR A 92 0.89 -8.50 -0.98
CA TYR A 92 -0.36 -9.14 -1.37
C TYR A 92 -1.32 -8.25 -2.19
N ASP A 93 -0.89 -7.06 -2.64
CA ASP A 93 -1.75 -6.15 -3.42
C ASP A 93 -1.70 -6.36 -4.94
N VAL A 94 -1.23 -7.52 -5.41
CA VAL A 94 -1.17 -7.87 -6.85
C VAL A 94 -1.85 -9.20 -7.13
N ALA A 95 -2.83 -9.15 -8.03
CA ALA A 95 -3.43 -10.33 -8.64
C ALA A 95 -2.68 -10.64 -9.95
N SER A 96 -2.23 -11.89 -10.08
CA SER A 96 -1.51 -12.40 -11.25
C SER A 96 -2.21 -13.65 -11.74
N CYS A 97 -2.68 -13.65 -12.99
CA CYS A 97 -3.35 -14.82 -13.54
C CYS A 97 -2.31 -15.86 -14.01
N PRO A 98 -2.25 -17.06 -13.42
CA PRO A 98 -1.26 -18.08 -13.78
C PRO A 98 -1.54 -18.70 -15.16
N ASN A 99 -2.68 -18.40 -15.77
CA ASN A 99 -3.08 -18.97 -17.05
C ASN A 99 -2.69 -18.13 -18.26
N CYS A 100 -2.63 -16.81 -18.12
CA CYS A 100 -2.46 -15.90 -19.24
C CYS A 100 -1.47 -14.76 -18.98
N GLY A 101 -0.93 -14.64 -17.77
CA GLY A 101 0.06 -13.62 -17.42
C GLY A 101 -0.50 -12.21 -17.25
N TYR A 102 -1.83 -12.06 -17.32
CA TYR A 102 -2.44 -10.79 -16.95
C TYR A 102 -2.26 -10.56 -15.45
N THR A 103 -1.56 -9.48 -15.13
CA THR A 103 -1.18 -9.14 -13.77
C THR A 103 -1.42 -7.65 -13.56
N ALA A 104 -2.05 -7.29 -12.45
CA ALA A 104 -2.28 -5.90 -12.08
C ALA A 104 -2.40 -5.78 -10.56
N MET A 105 -2.20 -4.57 -10.04
CA MET A 105 -2.60 -4.27 -8.66
C MET A 105 -4.10 -4.53 -8.51
N ASN A 106 -4.53 -5.05 -7.36
CA ASN A 106 -5.89 -5.57 -7.17
C ASN A 106 -6.99 -4.59 -7.61
N ARG A 107 -6.81 -3.30 -7.31
CA ARG A 107 -7.72 -2.21 -7.69
C ARG A 107 -7.91 -1.99 -9.19
N TYR A 108 -6.96 -2.44 -10.02
CA TYR A 108 -6.96 -2.26 -11.48
C TYR A 108 -7.20 -3.57 -12.23
N PHE A 109 -7.41 -4.68 -11.52
CA PHE A 109 -7.48 -5.99 -12.15
C PHE A 109 -8.80 -6.20 -12.92
N GLU A 110 -9.93 -5.77 -12.35
CA GLU A 110 -11.27 -6.12 -12.83
C GLU A 110 -11.79 -5.29 -14.02
N HIS A 111 -11.32 -4.06 -14.20
CA HIS A 111 -11.88 -3.15 -15.19
C HIS A 111 -10.90 -2.89 -16.34
N LEU A 112 -11.09 -3.60 -17.45
CA LEU A 112 -10.37 -3.41 -18.70
C LEU A 112 -11.32 -3.14 -19.86
N SER A 113 -10.92 -2.25 -20.78
CA SER A 113 -11.60 -2.10 -22.06
C SER A 113 -11.27 -3.25 -23.02
N SER A 114 -12.12 -3.46 -24.03
CA SER A 114 -11.86 -4.45 -25.09
C SER A 114 -10.52 -4.24 -25.80
N VAL A 115 -10.13 -2.98 -26.02
CA VAL A 115 -8.83 -2.61 -26.60
C VAL A 115 -7.67 -3.01 -25.69
N GLN A 116 -7.79 -2.80 -24.37
CA GLN A 116 -6.77 -3.20 -23.41
C GLN A 116 -6.63 -4.73 -23.33
N ILE A 117 -7.75 -5.45 -23.31
CA ILE A 117 -7.76 -6.92 -23.33
C ILE A 117 -7.04 -7.44 -24.58
N LYS A 118 -7.31 -6.85 -25.76
CA LYS A 118 -6.64 -7.22 -27.01
C LYS A 118 -5.13 -7.01 -26.93
N LEU A 119 -4.68 -5.85 -26.44
CA LEU A 119 -3.25 -5.56 -26.27
C LEU A 119 -2.54 -6.55 -25.33
N ILE A 120 -3.20 -6.91 -24.22
CA ILE A 120 -2.66 -7.89 -23.27
C ILE A 120 -2.58 -9.27 -23.92
N LYS A 121 -3.63 -9.71 -24.63
CA LYS A 121 -3.61 -11.00 -25.34
C LYS A 121 -2.46 -11.10 -26.34
N GLU A 122 -2.29 -10.05 -27.15
CA GLU A 122 -1.27 -10.02 -28.21
C GLU A 122 0.17 -9.97 -27.66
N LYS A 123 0.42 -9.18 -26.61
CA LYS A 123 1.79 -8.91 -26.15
C LYS A 123 2.22 -9.70 -24.93
N ILE A 124 1.28 -10.06 -24.06
CA ILE A 124 1.55 -10.80 -22.82
C ILE A 124 1.19 -12.27 -23.02
N CYS A 125 -0.08 -12.58 -23.29
CA CYS A 125 -0.56 -13.97 -23.28
C CYS A 125 0.15 -14.83 -24.33
N ALA A 126 0.48 -14.26 -25.50
CA ALA A 126 1.19 -14.97 -26.57
C ALA A 126 2.57 -15.52 -26.15
N ASN A 127 3.23 -14.88 -25.18
CA ASN A 127 4.58 -15.23 -24.73
C ASN A 127 4.59 -15.78 -23.30
N PHE A 128 3.46 -15.76 -22.61
CA PHE A 128 3.39 -16.13 -21.20
C PHE A 128 3.43 -17.65 -21.04
N LYS A 129 4.34 -18.12 -20.18
CA LYS A 129 4.40 -19.51 -19.76
C LYS A 129 3.68 -19.64 -18.43
N PRO A 130 2.66 -20.52 -18.31
CA PRO A 130 1.99 -20.76 -17.06
C PRO A 130 2.98 -21.05 -15.93
N THR A 131 2.80 -20.35 -14.82
CA THR A 131 3.57 -20.57 -13.59
C THR A 131 2.91 -21.68 -12.78
N GLY A 132 3.71 -22.38 -11.96
CA GLY A 132 3.24 -23.45 -11.08
C GLY A 132 2.39 -22.96 -9.91
N GLU A 133 2.28 -23.79 -8.88
CA GLU A 133 1.51 -23.48 -7.67
C GLU A 133 2.01 -22.20 -6.97
N GLU A 134 1.07 -21.38 -6.50
CA GLU A 134 1.36 -20.19 -5.71
C GLU A 134 1.77 -20.61 -4.29
N PRO A 135 2.84 -20.03 -3.71
CA PRO A 135 3.24 -20.34 -2.35
C PRO A 135 2.19 -19.88 -1.33
N ALA A 136 2.23 -20.46 -0.12
CA ALA A 136 1.32 -20.09 0.97
C ALA A 136 1.46 -18.63 1.41
N VAL A 137 2.70 -18.13 1.38
CA VAL A 137 3.14 -16.79 1.79
C VAL A 137 4.08 -16.27 0.69
N TYR A 138 4.04 -14.97 0.41
CA TYR A 138 4.97 -14.35 -0.54
C TYR A 138 6.18 -13.80 0.20
N ASP A 139 7.39 -14.14 -0.26
CA ASP A 139 8.59 -13.41 0.08
C ASP A 139 8.67 -12.09 -0.71
N TYR A 140 9.68 -11.27 -0.40
CA TYR A 140 9.83 -9.98 -1.08
C TYR A 140 10.15 -10.14 -2.56
N ASP A 141 10.95 -11.13 -2.97
CA ASP A 141 11.31 -11.33 -4.39
C ASP A 141 10.10 -11.75 -5.23
N THR A 142 9.27 -12.65 -4.71
CA THR A 142 8.00 -13.03 -5.30
C THR A 142 7.10 -11.81 -5.46
N ALA A 143 6.93 -11.01 -4.40
CA ALA A 143 6.16 -9.78 -4.46
C ALA A 143 6.71 -8.81 -5.52
N ILE A 144 8.01 -8.49 -5.48
CA ILE A 144 8.68 -7.58 -6.40
C ILE A 144 8.49 -8.04 -7.85
N ASN A 145 8.67 -9.33 -8.15
CA ASN A 145 8.47 -9.88 -9.49
C ASN A 145 7.02 -9.75 -9.96
N ARG A 146 6.04 -9.97 -9.08
CA ARG A 146 4.62 -9.75 -9.40
C ARG A 146 4.33 -8.28 -9.72
N TYR A 147 4.90 -7.34 -8.95
CA TYR A 147 4.75 -5.91 -9.25
C TYR A 147 5.45 -5.48 -10.54
N LYS A 148 6.64 -6.02 -10.83
CA LYS A 148 7.33 -5.79 -12.12
C LYS A 148 6.48 -6.29 -13.29
N LEU A 149 5.87 -7.47 -13.17
CA LEU A 149 4.94 -8.00 -14.16
C LEU A 149 3.66 -7.15 -14.27
N ALA A 150 3.14 -6.63 -13.15
CA ALA A 150 2.04 -5.68 -13.14
C ALA A 150 2.39 -4.38 -13.87
N LEU A 151 3.58 -3.83 -13.63
CA LEU A 151 4.07 -2.63 -14.31
C LEU A 151 4.18 -2.85 -15.82
N PHE A 152 4.71 -4.00 -16.24
CA PHE A 152 4.81 -4.35 -17.66
C PHE A 152 3.43 -4.49 -18.32
N ASN A 153 2.48 -5.16 -17.67
CA ASN A 153 1.08 -5.22 -18.12
C ASN A 153 0.48 -3.80 -18.24
N THR A 154 0.74 -2.92 -17.27
CA THR A 154 0.30 -1.51 -17.29
C THR A 154 0.89 -0.74 -18.48
N LEU A 155 2.16 -0.96 -18.83
CA LEU A 155 2.77 -0.38 -20.02
C LEU A 155 2.08 -0.89 -21.30
N VAL A 156 1.85 -2.21 -21.41
CA VAL A 156 1.21 -2.85 -22.56
C VAL A 156 -0.22 -2.37 -22.76
N LYS A 157 -1.03 -2.32 -21.69
CA LYS A 157 -2.42 -1.84 -21.74
C LYS A 157 -2.55 -0.32 -21.82
N LYS A 158 -1.44 0.40 -21.97
CA LYS A 158 -1.36 1.87 -22.01
C LYS A 158 -2.06 2.51 -20.81
N GLY A 159 -1.82 1.96 -19.61
CA GLY A 159 -2.35 2.46 -18.36
C GLY A 159 -1.90 3.89 -18.04
N LYS A 160 -2.59 4.49 -17.06
CA LYS A 160 -2.38 5.88 -16.62
C LYS A 160 -0.96 6.12 -16.11
N ALA A 161 -0.49 7.36 -16.13
CA ALA A 161 0.81 7.71 -15.57
C ALA A 161 0.81 7.51 -14.05
N SER A 162 -0.29 7.88 -13.37
CA SER A 162 -0.46 7.65 -11.93
C SER A 162 -0.37 6.17 -11.56
N GLU A 163 -0.98 5.28 -12.35
CA GLU A 163 -0.93 3.83 -12.12
C GLU A 163 0.52 3.33 -12.17
N LYS A 164 1.29 3.72 -13.21
CA LYS A 164 2.71 3.36 -13.35
C LYS A 164 3.54 3.90 -12.19
N ALA A 165 3.36 5.18 -11.86
CA ALA A 165 4.06 5.85 -10.77
C ALA A 165 3.84 5.15 -9.43
N TYR A 166 2.58 4.79 -9.13
CA TYR A 166 2.23 4.11 -7.89
C TYR A 166 2.74 2.67 -7.84
N THR A 167 2.75 1.95 -8.97
CA THR A 167 3.41 0.63 -9.06
C THR A 167 4.91 0.75 -8.77
N CYS A 168 5.61 1.73 -9.35
CA CYS A 168 7.03 1.98 -9.07
C CYS A 168 7.27 2.30 -7.59
N LEU A 169 6.43 3.13 -6.98
CA LEU A 169 6.52 3.47 -5.56
C LEU A 169 6.43 2.22 -4.68
N LYS A 170 5.47 1.34 -4.96
CA LYS A 170 5.30 0.10 -4.22
C LYS A 170 6.46 -0.87 -4.41
N ILE A 171 7.05 -0.94 -5.60
CA ILE A 171 8.28 -1.73 -5.84
C ILE A 171 9.41 -1.19 -4.97
N SER A 172 9.60 0.13 -4.93
CA SER A 172 10.60 0.77 -4.07
C SER A 172 10.37 0.45 -2.59
N TRP A 173 9.11 0.50 -2.12
CA TRP A 173 8.75 0.11 -0.75
C TRP A 173 9.00 -1.37 -0.44
N LEU A 174 8.79 -2.27 -1.41
CA LEU A 174 9.08 -3.68 -1.23
C LEU A 174 10.59 -3.94 -1.12
N TYR A 175 11.41 -3.25 -1.92
CA TYR A 175 12.86 -3.32 -1.76
C TYR A 175 13.31 -2.78 -0.39
N ARG A 176 12.70 -1.69 0.10
CA ARG A 176 12.93 -1.21 1.47
C ARG A 176 12.57 -2.26 2.52
N GLY A 177 11.41 -2.90 2.39
CA GLY A 177 11.00 -4.00 3.27
C GLY A 177 11.95 -5.20 3.20
N LYS A 178 12.49 -5.50 2.02
CA LYS A 178 13.51 -6.54 1.85
C LYS A 178 14.80 -6.18 2.60
N LEU A 179 15.28 -4.94 2.48
CA LEU A 179 16.45 -4.43 3.20
C LEU A 179 16.28 -4.48 4.73
N GLU A 180 15.10 -4.09 5.23
CA GLU A 180 14.77 -4.14 6.66
C GLU A 180 14.84 -5.57 7.24
N GLY A 181 14.64 -6.59 6.40
CA GLY A 181 14.73 -8.01 6.79
C GLY A 181 16.11 -8.64 6.64
N MET A 182 17.09 -7.93 6.07
CA MET A 182 18.46 -8.42 5.89
C MET A 182 19.31 -8.15 7.14
N ASP A 183 20.08 -9.12 7.59
CA ASP A 183 21.05 -8.91 8.68
C ASP A 183 22.16 -7.96 8.21
N GLU A 184 22.27 -6.78 8.83
CA GLU A 184 23.27 -5.76 8.51
C GLU A 184 24.71 -6.24 8.67
N LYS A 185 24.95 -7.26 9.50
CA LYS A 185 26.30 -7.77 9.82
C LYS A 185 26.73 -8.93 8.93
N ASP A 186 25.82 -9.48 8.13
CA ASP A 186 26.14 -10.57 7.23
C ASP A 186 26.81 -10.03 5.95
N ALA A 187 28.14 -10.14 5.92
CA ALA A 187 28.95 -9.72 4.79
C ALA A 187 28.64 -10.48 3.48
N SER A 188 28.02 -11.68 3.55
CA SER A 188 27.63 -12.43 2.36
C SER A 188 26.48 -11.76 1.58
N LEU A 189 25.69 -10.92 2.26
CA LEU A 189 24.55 -10.19 1.69
C LEU A 189 24.93 -8.82 1.13
N GLU A 190 26.20 -8.40 1.21
CA GLU A 190 26.60 -7.03 0.85
C GLU A 190 26.30 -6.68 -0.62
N GLN A 191 26.58 -7.60 -1.54
CA GLN A 191 26.27 -7.42 -2.95
C GLN A 191 24.76 -7.28 -3.18
N GLU A 192 23.97 -8.17 -2.57
CA GLU A 192 22.52 -8.16 -2.69
C GLU A 192 21.91 -6.89 -2.08
N ARG A 193 22.46 -6.42 -0.95
CA ARG A 193 22.07 -5.17 -0.30
C ARG A 193 22.31 -3.98 -1.22
N ARG A 194 23.49 -3.90 -1.85
CA ARG A 194 23.80 -2.81 -2.79
C ARG A 194 22.86 -2.82 -3.98
N GLU A 195 22.62 -3.97 -4.59
CA GLU A 195 21.66 -4.11 -5.70
C GLU A 195 20.24 -3.73 -5.27
N CYS A 196 19.83 -4.13 -4.08
CA CYS A 196 18.53 -3.81 -3.51
C CYS A 196 18.36 -2.29 -3.28
N LEU A 197 19.39 -1.61 -2.76
CA LEU A 197 19.43 -0.15 -2.61
C LEU A 197 19.36 0.57 -3.97
N GLU A 198 20.16 0.13 -4.95
CA GLU A 198 20.14 0.70 -6.31
C GLU A 198 18.76 0.57 -6.96
N GLN A 199 18.13 -0.61 -6.85
CA GLN A 199 16.79 -0.85 -7.38
C GLN A 199 15.73 -0.04 -6.63
N GLN A 200 15.81 0.02 -5.30
CA GLN A 200 14.93 0.84 -4.47
C GLN A 200 14.94 2.29 -4.92
N GLU A 201 16.12 2.89 -5.07
CA GLU A 201 16.31 4.27 -5.48
C GLU A 201 15.85 4.52 -6.93
N ALA A 202 16.19 3.61 -7.85
CA ALA A 202 15.77 3.70 -9.25
C ALA A 202 14.24 3.71 -9.39
N PHE A 203 13.54 2.79 -8.70
CA PHE A 203 12.08 2.76 -8.71
C PHE A 203 11.45 3.96 -7.98
N TYR A 204 12.10 4.48 -6.93
CA TYR A 204 11.64 5.69 -6.24
C TYR A 204 11.69 6.91 -7.17
N ASN A 205 12.77 7.05 -7.92
CA ASN A 205 12.92 8.13 -8.91
C ASN A 205 11.90 8.00 -10.06
N GLN A 206 11.66 6.79 -10.57
CA GLN A 206 10.60 6.55 -11.57
C GLN A 206 9.20 6.87 -11.03
N ALA A 207 8.93 6.58 -9.76
CA ALA A 207 7.68 6.96 -9.12
C ALA A 207 7.52 8.48 -9.05
N TYR A 208 8.57 9.19 -8.64
CA TYR A 208 8.58 10.64 -8.55
C TYR A 208 8.30 11.32 -9.89
N GLU A 209 9.07 10.97 -10.93
CA GLU A 209 8.86 11.50 -12.29
C GLU A 209 7.46 11.14 -12.83
N GLY A 210 7.00 9.92 -12.55
CA GLY A 210 5.67 9.46 -12.92
C GLY A 210 4.54 10.27 -12.25
N PHE A 211 4.68 10.61 -10.97
CA PHE A 211 3.69 11.42 -10.26
C PHE A 211 3.70 12.88 -10.71
N LEU A 212 4.87 13.48 -10.97
CA LEU A 212 4.95 14.82 -11.58
C LEU A 212 4.19 14.88 -12.91
N LYS A 213 4.35 13.85 -13.75
CA LYS A 213 3.59 13.72 -15.00
C LYS A 213 2.11 13.50 -14.76
N ALA A 214 1.74 12.65 -13.80
CA ALA A 214 0.33 12.39 -13.49
C ALA A 214 -0.40 13.66 -13.03
N VAL A 215 0.20 14.46 -12.15
CA VAL A 215 -0.40 15.72 -11.65
C VAL A 215 -0.66 16.73 -12.77
N SER A 216 0.14 16.73 -13.83
CA SER A 216 -0.06 17.64 -14.98
C SER A 216 -1.03 17.11 -16.05
N THR A 217 -1.43 15.83 -15.99
CA THR A 217 -2.19 15.18 -17.07
C THR A 217 -3.45 14.44 -16.62
N GLU A 218 -3.65 14.26 -15.30
CA GLU A 218 -4.75 13.48 -14.74
C GLU A 218 -5.50 14.26 -13.66
N MET A 219 -6.78 13.93 -13.49
CA MET A 219 -7.63 14.49 -12.44
C MET A 219 -7.54 13.67 -11.15
N PHE A 220 -7.72 14.35 -10.01
CA PHE A 220 -7.89 13.70 -8.71
C PHE A 220 -9.31 13.15 -8.51
N PRO A 221 -9.49 12.08 -7.72
CA PRO A 221 -8.45 11.31 -7.02
C PRO A 221 -7.63 10.41 -7.96
N MET A 222 -6.32 10.32 -7.70
CA MET A 222 -5.41 9.45 -8.46
C MET A 222 -4.86 8.35 -7.57
N CYS A 223 -4.95 7.09 -8.02
CA CYS A 223 -4.57 5.93 -7.20
C CYS A 223 -5.20 5.91 -5.79
N GLY A 224 -6.44 6.39 -5.66
CA GLY A 224 -7.14 6.46 -4.37
C GLY A 224 -6.60 7.55 -3.42
N MET A 225 -5.73 8.43 -3.90
CA MET A 225 -5.18 9.57 -3.16
C MET A 225 -5.82 10.87 -3.66
N ASP A 226 -6.16 11.75 -2.72
CA ASP A 226 -6.55 13.12 -3.03
C ASP A 226 -5.33 13.98 -3.38
N GLN A 227 -5.58 15.22 -3.80
CA GLN A 227 -4.53 16.14 -4.19
C GLN A 227 -3.54 16.43 -3.06
N THR A 228 -4.06 16.65 -1.85
CA THR A 228 -3.22 16.96 -0.67
C THR A 228 -2.26 15.82 -0.35
N THR A 229 -2.72 14.57 -0.44
CA THR A 229 -1.90 13.38 -0.18
C THR A 229 -0.79 13.23 -1.22
N VAL A 230 -1.11 13.46 -2.50
CA VAL A 230 -0.10 13.40 -3.57
C VAL A 230 0.88 14.57 -3.49
N ASP A 231 0.42 15.77 -3.14
CA ASP A 231 1.30 16.92 -2.89
C ASP A 231 2.27 16.62 -1.75
N TYR A 232 1.80 16.00 -0.65
CA TYR A 232 2.68 15.61 0.45
C TYR A 232 3.72 14.57 0.02
N LEU A 233 3.29 13.53 -0.70
CA LEU A 233 4.18 12.51 -1.24
C LEU A 233 5.23 13.12 -2.17
N LEU A 234 4.82 14.01 -3.09
CA LEU A 234 5.73 14.72 -3.98
C LEU A 234 6.68 15.64 -3.22
N ALA A 235 6.24 16.27 -2.12
CA ALA A 235 7.11 17.10 -1.29
C ALA A 235 8.21 16.26 -0.64
N VAL A 236 7.84 15.10 -0.08
CA VAL A 236 8.79 14.15 0.53
C VAL A 236 9.79 13.62 -0.50
N MET A 237 9.32 13.17 -1.66
CA MET A 237 10.20 12.74 -2.76
C MET A 237 11.10 13.88 -3.27
N SER A 238 10.55 15.09 -3.41
CA SER A 238 11.32 16.25 -3.87
C SER A 238 12.41 16.62 -2.88
N LYS A 239 12.15 16.53 -1.56
CA LYS A 239 13.17 16.68 -0.53
C LYS A 239 14.28 15.64 -0.69
N HIS A 240 13.91 14.35 -0.83
CA HIS A 240 14.86 13.25 -1.03
C HIS A 240 15.79 13.49 -2.24
N PHE A 241 15.22 13.93 -3.37
CA PHE A 241 15.98 14.27 -4.57
C PHE A 241 16.56 15.71 -4.59
N LYS A 242 16.57 16.40 -3.44
CA LYS A 242 17.07 17.77 -3.26
C LYS A 242 16.45 18.81 -4.23
N ARG A 243 15.25 18.54 -4.74
CA ARG A 243 14.45 19.46 -5.55
C ARG A 243 13.59 20.35 -4.65
N TYR A 244 14.25 21.14 -3.82
CA TYR A 244 13.61 21.90 -2.73
C TYR A 244 12.59 22.94 -3.22
N ASP A 245 12.73 23.44 -4.45
CA ASP A 245 11.77 24.36 -5.07
C ASP A 245 10.40 23.68 -5.28
N THR A 246 10.42 22.45 -5.77
CA THR A 246 9.23 21.63 -6.00
C THR A 246 8.62 21.22 -4.67
N ALA A 247 9.46 20.83 -3.70
CA ALA A 247 9.02 20.50 -2.35
C ALA A 247 8.28 21.67 -1.69
N SER A 248 8.84 22.88 -1.77
CA SER A 248 8.25 24.10 -1.20
C SER A 248 6.89 24.42 -1.83
N LYS A 249 6.77 24.32 -3.16
CA LYS A 249 5.50 24.55 -3.87
C LYS A 249 4.43 23.55 -3.43
N CYS A 250 4.75 22.27 -3.30
CA CYS A 250 3.83 21.25 -2.82
C CYS A 250 3.36 21.53 -1.38
N ILE A 251 4.29 21.87 -0.47
CA ILE A 251 3.96 22.21 0.92
C ILE A 251 3.05 23.44 0.99
N SER A 252 3.36 24.49 0.24
CA SER A 252 2.51 25.70 0.20
C SER A 252 1.08 25.37 -0.24
N ARG A 253 0.91 24.51 -1.25
CA ARG A 253 -0.43 24.05 -1.68
C ARG A 253 -1.17 23.35 -0.53
N ILE A 254 -0.53 22.41 0.16
CA ILE A 254 -1.13 21.69 1.30
C ILE A 254 -1.60 22.65 2.39
N LEU A 255 -0.75 23.60 2.79
CA LEU A 255 -1.05 24.55 3.87
C LEU A 255 -2.20 25.50 3.49
N SER A 256 -2.25 25.90 2.21
CA SER A 256 -3.31 26.78 1.67
C SER A 256 -4.65 26.07 1.47
N THR A 257 -4.66 24.74 1.30
CA THR A 257 -5.88 23.96 1.10
C THR A 257 -6.72 23.93 2.38
N SER A 258 -7.96 24.41 2.31
CA SER A 258 -8.87 24.47 3.46
C SER A 258 -9.36 23.08 3.89
N SER A 259 -9.56 22.17 2.93
CA SER A 259 -10.01 20.79 3.18
C SER A 259 -8.90 19.86 3.70
N ALA A 260 -7.64 20.29 3.73
CA ALA A 260 -6.54 19.49 4.24
C ALA A 260 -6.68 19.31 5.76
N SER A 261 -6.57 18.06 6.23
CA SER A 261 -6.69 17.73 7.65
C SER A 261 -5.56 18.36 8.48
N LYS A 262 -5.83 18.61 9.77
CA LYS A 262 -4.82 19.13 10.70
C LYS A 262 -3.54 18.27 10.69
N LYS A 263 -3.68 16.94 10.79
CA LYS A 263 -2.55 15.99 10.74
C LYS A 263 -1.71 16.14 9.46
N MET A 264 -2.35 16.40 8.31
CA MET A 264 -1.62 16.60 7.06
C MET A 264 -0.88 17.94 7.02
N LYS A 265 -1.48 19.01 7.56
CA LYS A 265 -0.81 20.31 7.69
C LYS A 265 0.36 20.28 8.65
N ASP A 266 0.21 19.59 9.77
CA ASP A 266 1.28 19.40 10.76
C ASP A 266 2.48 18.68 10.11
N ARG A 267 2.24 17.56 9.41
CA ARG A 267 3.29 16.85 8.64
C ARG A 267 3.96 17.72 7.59
N ALA A 268 3.19 18.55 6.87
CA ALA A 268 3.74 19.46 5.86
C ALA A 268 4.59 20.57 6.49
N PHE A 269 4.24 21.01 7.70
CA PHE A 269 5.04 21.96 8.48
C PHE A 269 6.35 21.33 8.95
N ASP A 270 6.30 20.12 9.52
CA ASP A 270 7.51 19.40 9.96
C ASP A 270 8.48 19.19 8.79
N LEU A 271 7.96 18.77 7.64
CA LEU A 271 8.76 18.59 6.41
C LEU A 271 9.40 19.91 5.94
N LYS A 272 8.70 21.04 6.09
CA LYS A 272 9.24 22.37 5.77
C LYS A 272 10.43 22.72 6.66
N GLU A 273 10.32 22.48 7.96
CA GLU A 273 11.40 22.75 8.91
C GLU A 273 12.62 21.85 8.66
N GLU A 274 12.41 20.59 8.27
CA GLU A 274 13.49 19.71 7.79
C GLU A 274 14.20 20.26 6.56
N ILE A 275 13.46 20.68 5.53
CA ILE A 275 14.02 21.27 4.31
C ILE A 275 14.83 22.53 4.62
N ILE A 276 14.32 23.40 5.49
CA ILE A 276 15.03 24.63 5.90
C ILE A 276 16.35 24.30 6.59
N ARG A 277 16.38 23.27 7.45
CA ARG A 277 17.61 22.80 8.10
C ARG A 277 18.63 22.29 7.07
N GLU A 278 18.23 21.40 6.17
CA GLU A 278 19.13 20.85 5.13
C GLU A 278 19.69 21.93 4.18
N ILE A 279 18.90 22.95 3.84
CA ILE A 279 19.36 24.09 3.03
C ILE A 279 20.39 24.95 3.77
N LYS A 280 20.26 25.10 5.09
CA LYS A 280 21.24 25.83 5.91
C LYS A 280 22.53 25.02 6.02
N ASP A 281 22.43 23.73 6.31
CA ASP A 281 23.59 22.85 6.50
C ASP A 281 24.38 22.64 5.19
N SER A 282 23.73 22.66 4.03
CA SER A 282 24.42 22.56 2.72
C SER A 282 25.11 23.86 2.28
N LYS A 283 24.85 24.99 2.96
CA LYS A 283 25.49 26.29 2.70
C LYS A 283 26.57 26.64 3.73
N ALA A 284 26.67 25.87 4.82
CA ALA A 284 27.70 25.98 5.84
C ALA A 284 28.94 25.16 5.42
#